data_AF-A0A7V2RIP0-F1
#
_entry.id   AF-A0A7V2RIP0-F1
#
_cell.length_a   1.000
_cell.length_b   1.000
_cell.length_c   1.000
_cell.angle_alpha   90.00
_cell.angle_beta   90.00
_cell.angle_gamma   90.00
#
_symmetry.space_group_name_H-M   'P 1'
#
loop_
_entity.id
_entity.type
_entity.pdbx_description
1 polymer ?
#
loop_
_entity_poly.entity_id
_entity_poly.type
_entity_poly.pdbx_seq_one_letter_code
_entity_poly.pdbx_strand_id
1 'polypeptide(L)'
;PDEYSPDAETTLETWLTKASWSSGFELWEKSEITIDNITAKQAIYSETNILPIDRGGKEPPGEIWRRVHFDYNGMIWTITLNSNYYTYDSDNEIFEHVLQTFQILD
;
A
#
# COMPACT_ATOMS: atom_id res chain seq x y z
N PRO A 1 14.50 28.50 3.86
CA PRO A 1 14.42 27.05 4.09
C PRO A 1 12.97 26.63 3.86
N ASP A 2 12.69 26.14 2.65
CA ASP A 2 11.37 25.60 2.34
C ASP A 2 11.19 24.37 3.23
N GLU A 3 10.24 24.44 4.17
CA GLU A 3 9.83 23.30 4.97
C GLU A 3 9.25 22.27 4.01
N TYR A 4 10.03 21.24 3.71
CA TYR A 4 9.60 20.11 2.91
C TYR A 4 8.52 19.36 3.69
N SER A 5 7.26 19.68 3.40
CA SER A 5 6.11 18.95 3.93
C SER A 5 5.95 17.66 3.12
N PRO A 6 5.91 16.48 3.76
CA PRO A 6 5.73 15.23 3.04
C PRO A 6 4.37 15.25 2.31
N ASP A 7 4.40 14.99 1.01
CA ASP A 7 3.20 14.78 0.19
C ASP A 7 2.91 13.27 0.01
N ALA A 8 1.76 12.95 -0.60
CA ALA A 8 1.33 11.57 -0.82
C ALA A 8 2.32 10.75 -1.67
N GLU A 9 2.94 11.35 -2.69
CA GLU A 9 3.90 10.69 -3.55
C GLU A 9 5.22 10.45 -2.82
N THR A 10 5.76 11.46 -2.15
CA THR A 10 6.97 11.33 -1.35
C THR A 10 6.81 10.29 -0.24
N THR A 11 5.63 10.22 0.37
CA THR A 11 5.30 9.21 1.39
C THR A 11 5.29 7.80 0.79
N LEU A 12 4.65 7.63 -0.38
CA LEU A 12 4.63 6.35 -1.10
C LEU A 12 6.04 5.91 -1.49
N GLU A 13 6.84 6.80 -2.06
CA GLU A 13 8.24 6.52 -2.45
C GLU A 13 9.11 6.12 -1.26
N THR A 14 8.91 6.77 -0.11
CA THR A 14 9.61 6.41 1.13
C THR A 14 9.25 5.00 1.59
N TRP A 15 7.98 4.58 1.45
CA TRP A 15 7.55 3.22 1.75
C TRP A 15 8.09 2.20 0.77
N LEU A 16 8.01 2.47 -0.53
CA LEU A 16 8.54 1.59 -1.57
C LEU A 16 10.04 1.40 -1.44
N THR A 17 10.78 2.46 -1.11
CA THR A 17 12.22 2.39 -0.84
C THR A 17 12.50 1.41 0.31
N LYS A 18 11.73 1.47 1.40
CA LYS A 18 11.89 0.54 2.53
C LYS A 18 11.51 -0.90 2.15
N ALA A 19 10.39 -1.09 1.48
CA ALA A 19 9.91 -2.41 1.02
C ALA A 19 10.91 -3.05 0.03
N SER A 20 11.59 -2.24 -0.78
CA SER A 20 12.59 -2.74 -1.74
C SER A 20 13.80 -3.44 -1.11
N TRP A 21 13.98 -3.30 0.21
CA TRP A 21 15.03 -3.99 0.96
C TRP A 21 14.59 -5.37 1.47
N SER A 22 13.30 -5.70 1.36
CA SER A 22 12.75 -7.01 1.72
C SER A 22 13.11 -8.07 0.67
N SER A 23 13.21 -9.32 1.10
CA SER A 23 13.37 -10.45 0.17
C SER A 23 12.10 -10.64 -0.65
N GLY A 24 12.24 -11.03 -1.92
CA GLY A 24 11.10 -11.26 -2.81
C GLY A 24 10.29 -9.98 -3.12
N PHE A 25 10.91 -8.81 -2.99
CA PHE A 25 10.29 -7.56 -3.42
C PHE A 25 10.05 -7.56 -4.93
N GLU A 26 8.82 -7.29 -5.34
CA GLU A 26 8.45 -7.07 -6.73
C GLU A 26 7.41 -5.96 -6.81
N LEU A 27 7.71 -4.88 -7.53
CA LEU A 27 6.74 -3.83 -7.81
C LEU A 27 5.85 -4.25 -8.98
N TRP A 28 4.55 -4.36 -8.75
CA TRP A 28 3.58 -4.79 -9.76
C TRP A 28 2.95 -3.59 -10.46
N GLU A 29 2.59 -2.58 -9.68
CA GLU A 29 1.93 -1.38 -10.20
C GLU A 29 2.32 -0.16 -9.37
N LYS A 30 2.43 0.99 -10.03
CA LYS A 30 2.38 2.31 -9.42
C LYS A 30 1.50 3.20 -10.29
N SER A 31 0.46 3.79 -9.72
CA SER A 31 -0.54 4.55 -10.47
C SER A 31 -1.24 5.60 -9.60
N GLU A 32 -2.10 6.39 -10.23
CA GLU A 32 -2.99 7.34 -9.55
C GLU A 32 -4.42 6.83 -9.62
N ILE A 33 -5.17 7.04 -8.53
CA ILE A 33 -6.60 6.74 -8.44
C ILE A 33 -7.34 7.91 -7.82
N THR A 34 -8.66 7.90 -7.89
CA THR A 34 -9.51 8.90 -7.25
C THR A 34 -10.26 8.26 -6.09
N ILE A 35 -10.16 8.84 -4.90
CA ILE A 35 -10.92 8.45 -3.70
C ILE A 35 -11.62 9.69 -3.19
N ASP A 36 -12.95 9.65 -3.09
CA ASP A 36 -13.75 10.78 -2.62
C ASP A 36 -13.39 12.12 -3.30
N ASN A 37 -13.25 12.10 -4.63
CA ASN A 37 -12.80 13.23 -5.47
C ASN A 37 -11.37 13.76 -5.20
N ILE A 38 -10.58 13.06 -4.39
CA ILE A 38 -9.17 13.37 -4.11
C ILE A 38 -8.29 12.47 -4.97
N THR A 39 -7.29 13.05 -5.63
CA THR A 39 -6.26 12.27 -6.32
C THR A 39 -5.35 11.59 -5.29
N ALA A 40 -5.36 10.27 -5.29
CA ALA A 40 -4.51 9.44 -4.46
C ALA A 40 -3.41 8.78 -5.29
N LYS A 41 -2.23 8.60 -4.68
CA LYS A 41 -1.10 7.84 -5.22
C LYS A 41 -1.17 6.42 -4.69
N GLN A 42 -0.98 5.42 -5.54
CA GLN A 42 -0.95 4.04 -5.09
C GLN A 42 0.23 3.24 -5.63
N ALA A 43 0.55 2.16 -4.94
CA ALA A 43 1.38 1.08 -5.47
C ALA A 43 0.89 -0.29 -5.00
N ILE A 44 1.10 -1.28 -5.86
CA ILE A 44 0.91 -2.70 -5.60
C ILE A 44 2.28 -3.36 -5.71
N TYR A 45 2.68 -4.11 -4.68
CA TYR A 45 3.97 -4.80 -4.67
C TYR A 45 3.89 -6.06 -3.79
N SER A 46 4.71 -7.05 -4.09
CA SER A 46 4.91 -8.19 -3.20
C SER A 46 6.16 -8.02 -2.36
N GLU A 47 6.19 -8.58 -1.15
CA GLU A 47 7.41 -8.79 -0.38
C GLU A 47 7.27 -10.04 0.51
N THR A 48 8.41 -10.63 0.86
CA THR A 48 8.46 -11.73 1.83
C THR A 48 8.81 -11.15 3.19
N ASN A 49 7.84 -11.14 4.10
CA ASN A 49 8.06 -10.64 5.45
C ASN A 49 9.01 -11.60 6.20
N ILE A 50 10.24 -11.16 6.47
CA ILE A 50 11.30 -11.96 7.11
C ILE A 50 11.11 -12.05 8.64
N LEU A 51 9.89 -11.79 9.14
CA LEU A 51 9.64 -11.97 10.57
C LEU A 51 9.87 -13.44 10.93
N PRO A 52 10.65 -13.73 11.99
CA PRO A 52 10.98 -15.09 12.41
C PRO A 52 9.75 -15.70 13.09
N ILE A 53 8.68 -15.91 12.33
CA ILE A 53 7.55 -16.72 12.74
C ILE A 53 7.95 -18.13 12.36
N ASP A 54 8.31 -18.95 13.35
CA ASP A 54 8.58 -20.38 13.15
C ASP A 54 7.31 -21.05 12.60
N ARG A 55 7.24 -21.19 11.28
CA ARG A 55 6.14 -21.84 10.55
C ARG A 55 6.43 -23.32 10.28
N GLY A 56 7.33 -23.95 11.06
CA GLY A 56 7.64 -25.38 10.91
C GLY A 56 8.30 -25.71 9.56
N GLY A 57 9.22 -24.85 9.09
CA GLY A 57 10.05 -25.11 7.91
C GLY A 57 9.39 -24.86 6.54
N LYS A 58 8.19 -24.27 6.50
CA LYS A 58 7.57 -23.82 5.25
C LYS A 58 8.00 -22.39 4.94
N GLU A 59 8.42 -22.13 3.71
CA GLU A 59 8.66 -20.75 3.24
C GLU A 59 7.38 -19.92 3.47
N PRO A 60 7.49 -18.73 4.09
CA PRO A 60 6.35 -17.85 4.24
C PRO A 60 5.80 -17.50 2.84
N PRO A 61 4.47 -17.57 2.64
CA PRO A 61 3.89 -17.14 1.38
C PRO A 61 4.22 -15.66 1.16
N GLY A 62 4.52 -15.29 -0.09
CA GLY A 62 4.67 -13.89 -0.45
C GLY A 62 3.43 -13.10 -0.04
N GLU A 63 3.65 -11.98 0.65
CA GLU A 63 2.59 -11.02 0.97
C GLU A 63 2.50 -10.05 -0.21
N ILE A 64 1.28 -9.71 -0.61
CA ILE A 64 1.01 -8.67 -1.58
C ILE A 64 0.40 -7.50 -0.84
N TRP A 65 1.02 -6.35 -1.04
CA TRP A 65 0.64 -5.09 -0.45
C TRP A 65 0.07 -4.19 -1.52
N ARG A 66 -1.03 -3.53 -1.19
CA ARG A 66 -1.50 -2.38 -1.93
C ARG A 66 -1.62 -1.20 -0.98
N ARG A 67 -0.91 -0.12 -1.29
CA ARG A 67 -0.88 1.10 -0.47
C ARG A 67 -1.44 2.24 -1.27
N VAL A 68 -2.33 3.01 -0.66
CA VAL A 68 -2.92 4.21 -1.23
C VAL A 68 -2.67 5.37 -0.29
N HIS A 69 -2.11 6.46 -0.80
CA HIS A 69 -1.80 7.68 -0.08
C HIS A 69 -2.50 8.87 -0.72
N PHE A 70 -3.07 9.76 0.10
CA PHE A 70 -3.65 11.02 -0.36
C PHE A 70 -3.50 12.11 0.70
N ASP A 71 -3.47 13.36 0.25
CA ASP A 71 -3.50 14.54 1.14
C ASP A 71 -4.95 14.96 1.37
N TYR A 72 -5.32 15.17 2.63
CA TYR A 72 -6.56 15.83 3.01
C TYR A 72 -6.36 16.69 4.24
N ASN A 73 -6.70 17.98 4.14
CA ASN A 73 -6.57 18.99 5.20
C ASN A 73 -5.17 19.06 5.83
N GLY A 74 -4.12 18.96 5.00
CA GLY A 74 -2.72 19.06 5.46
C GLY A 74 -2.24 17.83 6.22
N MET A 75 -2.97 16.71 6.14
CA MET A 75 -2.57 15.42 6.66
C MET A 75 -2.46 14.39 5.54
N ILE A 76 -1.44 13.54 5.61
CA ILE A 76 -1.29 12.41 4.70
C ILE A 76 -2.03 11.21 5.28
N TRP A 77 -3.05 10.77 4.55
CA TRP A 77 -3.82 9.57 4.86
C TRP A 77 -3.24 8.38 4.12
N THR A 78 -3.39 7.19 4.70
CA THR A 78 -2.95 5.93 4.10
C THR A 78 -4.01 4.85 4.30
N ILE A 79 -4.41 4.20 3.21
CA ILE A 79 -5.25 3.00 3.24
C ILE A 79 -4.41 1.85 2.70
N THR A 80 -4.33 0.75 3.44
CA THR A 80 -3.46 -0.39 3.10
C THR A 80 -4.24 -1.70 3.06
N LEU A 81 -4.03 -2.46 2.00
CA LEU A 81 -4.33 -3.89 1.93
C LEU A 81 -3.02 -4.67 2.12
N ASN A 82 -3.05 -5.66 3.01
CA ASN A 82 -2.07 -6.74 3.06
C ASN A 82 -2.83 -8.05 2.85
N SER A 83 -2.47 -8.79 1.81
CA SER A 83 -3.01 -10.09 1.49
C SER A 83 -1.88 -11.10 1.28
N ASN A 84 -2.19 -12.39 1.36
CA ASN A 84 -1.30 -13.41 0.84
C ASN A 84 -1.52 -13.59 -0.68
N TYR A 85 -0.53 -14.20 -1.36
CA TYR A 85 -0.59 -14.47 -2.80
C TYR A 85 -1.83 -15.26 -3.25
N TYR A 86 -2.35 -16.18 -2.43
CA TYR A 86 -3.45 -17.06 -2.82
C TYR A 86 -4.84 -16.42 -2.68
N THR A 87 -5.00 -15.39 -1.86
CA THR A 87 -6.27 -14.70 -1.62
C THR A 87 -6.32 -13.29 -2.21
N TYR A 88 -5.23 -12.83 -2.81
CA TYR A 88 -5.09 -11.44 -3.26
C TYR A 88 -6.20 -10.99 -4.20
N ASP A 89 -6.59 -11.80 -5.19
CA ASP A 89 -7.62 -11.37 -6.15
C ASP A 89 -8.96 -11.08 -5.45
N SER A 90 -9.40 -11.94 -4.54
CA SER A 90 -10.64 -11.73 -3.78
C SER A 90 -10.52 -10.59 -2.77
N ASP A 91 -9.36 -10.47 -2.11
CA ASP A 91 -9.14 -9.42 -1.12
C ASP A 91 -9.02 -8.05 -1.80
N ASN A 92 -8.43 -8.00 -3.00
CA ASN A 92 -8.33 -6.79 -3.82
C ASN A 92 -9.69 -6.36 -4.37
N GLU A 93 -10.58 -7.29 -4.76
CA GLU A 93 -11.94 -6.95 -5.16
C GLU A 93 -12.72 -6.27 -4.01
N ILE A 94 -12.62 -6.82 -2.80
CA ILE A 94 -13.22 -6.21 -1.60
C ILE A 94 -12.58 -4.85 -1.31
N PHE A 95 -11.26 -4.75 -1.43
CA PHE A 95 -10.54 -3.51 -1.20
C PHE A 95 -10.94 -2.42 -2.19
N GLU A 96 -11.12 -2.74 -3.48
CA GLU A 96 -11.67 -1.81 -4.46
C GLU A 96 -13.04 -1.27 -4.05
N HIS A 97 -13.92 -2.14 -3.55
CA HIS A 97 -15.21 -1.69 -3.04
C HIS A 97 -15.07 -0.73 -1.85
N VAL A 98 -14.12 -0.99 -0.94
CA VAL A 98 -13.80 -0.07 0.16
C VAL A 98 -13.33 1.28 -0.39
N LEU A 99 -12.41 1.31 -1.35
CA LEU A 99 -11.91 2.57 -1.94
C LEU A 99 -13.01 3.35 -2.66
N GLN A 100 -13.93 2.67 -3.34
CA GLN A 100 -15.06 3.28 -4.04
C GLN A 100 -16.13 3.85 -3.11
N THR A 101 -16.30 3.25 -1.93
CA THR A 101 -17.31 3.65 -0.95
C THR A 101 -16.73 4.53 0.16
N PHE A 102 -15.42 4.70 0.20
CA PHE A 102 -14.75 5.58 1.15
C PHE A 102 -15.20 7.02 0.94
N GLN A 103 -15.62 7.65 2.04
CA GLN A 103 -16.07 9.04 2.07
C GLN A 103 -15.50 9.70 3.31
N ILE A 104 -15.00 10.91 3.15
CA ILE A 104 -14.59 11.76 4.25
C ILE A 104 -15.82 12.56 4.69
N LEU A 105 -16.11 12.51 5.99
CA LEU A 105 -17.23 13.24 6.59
C LEU A 105 -16.75 14.61 7.06
N ASP A 106 -17.44 15.66 6.63
CA ASP A 106 -17.20 17.06 7.03
C ASP A 106 -17.64 17.36 8.47
#